data_AF-A0A3L6T5A1-F1
#
_entry.id   AF-A0A3L6T5A1-F1
#
_cell.length_a   1.000
_cell.length_b   1.000
_cell.length_c   1.000
_cell.angle_alpha   90.00
_cell.angle_beta   90.00
_cell.angle_gamma   90.00
#
_symmetry.space_group_name_H-M   'P 1'
#
loop_
_entity.id
_entity.type
_entity.pdbx_description
1 polymer ?
#
loop_
_entity_poly.entity_id
_entity_poly.type
_entity_poly.pdbx_seq_one_letter_code
_entity_poly.pdbx_strand_id
1 'polypeptide(L)'
;MDPGATADPTAPSTLRKRPISVDTSRRGGDGAPREPARRSEGGASEARQESEREEESSMAAAAAAAARGRDLEPEAGEPMSPAGRLFRETHFNCYIVAAIGLGAAVDVAAARAGLEATLVRHPRFSSVQTSLQVKDDAKKHGKPRWVRTTVNLDDHIIFPCLDPAATSANPDQAVEDYLSSLSTAPMDHSRPLWELHVLDFPTSEAASAVVVRMHHSLGDGVSLLSLLIACTRSAADPARLPELPPAPRRAGPVHARARPPLSAGLVALALWLWSYVVLAWHTAVDVACFVATAWFLRDPRTSLMAASEGVEFRRKRFVHRTLSLDDVKFVKNAMKCTVNDVLIGVTNAGLSRYYFRKTSDTNNERKKSQKSICVRSALLVNIRKTPGLHALAEMMDSSKSNGAKWGNLIGYIILPFHIAMHNDPLEYIRQGKRTAERKKTSLEAVFTYWSGNLIVKLFGMKAAAALCYGMFTNTTLSFSSMVGPAEKVEFYGHPIVYIAPSVYGHSHALTVHYQSYVNSIKLVLAVDDAQFPDSHQLLDDFAESLRLIRQAASTR
;
A
#
# COMPACT_ATOMS: atom_id res chain seq x y z
N MET A 1 -3.73 -2.98 69.07
CA MET A 1 -4.29 -2.06 68.07
C MET A 1 -3.22 -1.87 67.01
N ASP A 2 -3.55 -2.21 65.77
CA ASP A 2 -2.76 -2.04 64.54
C ASP A 2 -2.11 -0.65 64.43
N PRO A 3 -0.91 -0.52 63.84
CA PRO A 3 -0.83 -0.49 62.37
C PRO A 3 0.49 -0.98 61.73
N GLY A 4 0.43 -1.31 60.43
CA GLY A 4 1.56 -1.16 59.50
C GLY A 4 1.95 -2.40 58.72
N ALA A 5 1.30 -2.64 57.57
CA ALA A 5 1.76 -3.60 56.57
C ALA A 5 2.25 -2.85 55.32
N THR A 6 3.53 -3.06 55.02
CA THR A 6 4.31 -2.58 53.89
C THR A 6 3.89 -3.24 52.58
N ALA A 7 3.81 -2.44 51.51
CA ALA A 7 3.53 -2.91 50.14
C ALA A 7 4.81 -3.43 49.46
N ASP A 8 4.70 -4.60 48.82
CA ASP A 8 5.74 -5.27 48.04
C ASP A 8 5.44 -5.09 46.52
N PRO A 9 6.34 -4.50 45.71
CA PRO A 9 6.07 -4.20 44.31
C PRO A 9 6.77 -5.18 43.37
N THR A 10 6.32 -6.44 43.30
CA THR A 10 6.67 -7.34 42.19
C THR A 10 5.52 -8.26 41.82
N ALA A 11 4.67 -7.82 40.88
CA ALA A 11 3.77 -8.69 40.14
C ALA A 11 3.65 -8.20 38.69
N PRO A 12 3.94 -9.03 37.67
CA PRO A 12 3.87 -8.63 36.28
C PRO A 12 2.40 -8.51 35.82
N SER A 13 2.10 -7.44 35.09
CA SER A 13 0.79 -7.20 34.47
C SER A 13 0.44 -8.36 33.54
N THR A 14 -0.70 -9.00 33.78
CA THR A 14 -1.24 -10.06 32.93
C THR A 14 -1.75 -9.47 31.61
N LEU A 15 -0.86 -9.43 30.61
CA LEU A 15 -1.20 -9.09 29.22
C LEU A 15 -2.14 -10.16 28.64
N ARG A 16 -3.29 -9.70 28.15
CA ARG A 16 -4.42 -10.51 27.73
C ARG A 16 -4.15 -11.20 26.38
N LYS A 17 -3.66 -12.44 26.42
CA LYS A 17 -3.61 -13.34 25.25
C LYS A 17 -5.04 -13.57 24.74
N ARG A 18 -5.33 -13.32 23.46
CA ARG A 18 -6.66 -13.58 22.86
C ARG A 18 -6.60 -14.71 21.84
N PRO A 19 -7.43 -15.75 21.98
CA PRO A 19 -7.82 -16.61 20.86
C PRO A 19 -8.97 -15.94 20.08
N ILE A 20 -8.93 -16.01 18.75
CA ILE A 20 -10.02 -15.53 17.87
C ILE A 20 -10.91 -16.73 17.54
N SER A 21 -12.17 -16.69 17.98
CA SER A 21 -13.21 -17.66 17.63
C SER A 21 -14.28 -16.98 16.75
N VAL A 22 -14.74 -17.67 15.72
CA VAL A 22 -15.70 -17.22 14.72
C VAL A 22 -17.07 -17.81 15.04
N ASP A 23 -18.13 -17.01 15.15
CA ASP A 23 -19.49 -17.53 15.01
C ASP A 23 -20.48 -16.50 14.43
N THR A 24 -21.47 -17.05 13.73
CA THR A 24 -22.43 -16.47 12.82
C THR A 24 -23.86 -16.63 13.34
N SER A 25 -24.67 -15.57 13.46
CA SER A 25 -26.11 -15.58 13.09
C SER A 25 -26.93 -14.33 13.51
N ARG A 26 -27.58 -13.74 12.47
CA ARG A 26 -28.98 -13.24 12.26
C ARG A 26 -29.86 -12.53 13.32
N ARG A 27 -30.57 -11.53 12.75
CA ARG A 27 -31.95 -10.98 12.95
C ARG A 27 -32.20 -10.21 14.25
N GLY A 28 -32.97 -9.11 14.31
CA GLY A 28 -33.88 -8.39 13.40
C GLY A 28 -35.02 -7.79 14.24
N GLY A 29 -35.61 -6.64 13.88
CA GLY A 29 -36.89 -6.19 14.43
C GLY A 29 -37.08 -4.68 14.64
N ASP A 30 -38.16 -4.16 14.08
CA ASP A 30 -38.63 -2.77 13.94
C ASP A 30 -39.28 -2.15 15.20
N GLY A 31 -39.53 -0.82 15.17
CA GLY A 31 -40.55 -0.16 16.00
C GLY A 31 -40.54 1.37 15.97
N ALA A 32 -41.57 1.99 15.39
CA ALA A 32 -41.76 3.41 15.06
C ALA A 32 -42.47 4.23 16.19
N PRO A 33 -42.78 5.55 16.03
CA PRO A 33 -42.70 6.58 17.09
C PRO A 33 -44.06 7.14 17.58
N ARG A 34 -44.02 8.09 18.55
CA ARG A 34 -45.18 8.89 19.02
C ARG A 34 -44.95 10.40 18.86
N GLU A 35 -46.02 11.09 18.47
CA GLU A 35 -46.19 12.51 18.15
C GLU A 35 -46.92 13.28 19.30
N PRO A 36 -47.27 14.60 19.20
CA PRO A 36 -46.97 15.59 20.23
C PRO A 36 -48.22 16.27 20.84
N ALA A 37 -48.03 17.20 21.79
CA ALA A 37 -49.10 18.02 22.35
C ALA A 37 -48.79 19.54 22.23
N ARG A 38 -49.75 20.25 21.62
CA ARG A 38 -50.00 21.71 21.67
C ARG A 38 -50.48 22.09 23.11
N ARG A 39 -50.63 23.32 23.61
CA ARG A 39 -50.93 24.68 23.09
C ARG A 39 -51.02 25.58 24.35
N SER A 40 -50.73 26.87 24.30
CA SER A 40 -51.65 27.95 24.72
C SER A 40 -50.97 29.32 24.80
N GLU A 41 -51.66 30.31 24.22
CA GLU A 41 -51.37 31.74 24.18
C GLU A 41 -51.85 32.45 25.46
N GLY A 42 -51.27 33.62 25.76
CA GLY A 42 -51.81 34.61 26.69
C GLY A 42 -50.97 35.90 26.70
N GLY A 43 -51.53 36.99 26.17
CA GLY A 43 -50.91 38.33 26.02
C GLY A 43 -50.62 39.04 27.35
N ALA A 44 -49.57 39.86 27.44
CA ALA A 44 -49.37 41.19 26.86
C ALA A 44 -49.99 42.32 27.69
N SER A 45 -49.20 42.91 28.60
CA SER A 45 -49.34 44.30 29.08
C SER A 45 -48.28 44.64 30.16
N GLU A 46 -47.00 44.68 29.80
CA GLU A 46 -45.96 45.37 30.61
C GLU A 46 -44.78 45.83 29.72
N ALA A 47 -45.06 46.08 28.44
CA ALA A 47 -44.06 46.49 27.46
C ALA A 47 -43.89 48.02 27.45
N ARG A 48 -42.93 48.54 28.24
CA ARG A 48 -42.13 49.74 27.86
C ARG A 48 -41.06 50.21 28.85
N GLN A 49 -40.83 49.52 29.97
CA GLN A 49 -39.64 49.75 30.81
C GLN A 49 -38.76 48.50 31.02
N GLU A 50 -39.19 47.33 30.52
CA GLU A 50 -38.35 46.12 30.41
C GLU A 50 -37.47 46.11 29.16
N SER A 51 -37.78 46.87 28.09
CA SER A 51 -37.07 46.73 26.80
C SER A 51 -35.60 47.16 26.84
N GLU A 52 -35.22 48.10 27.71
CA GLU A 52 -33.81 48.54 27.80
C GLU A 52 -32.95 47.64 28.71
N ARG A 53 -33.56 46.97 29.72
CA ARG A 53 -32.85 45.94 30.51
C ARG A 53 -32.84 44.57 29.83
N GLU A 54 -33.86 44.27 29.03
CA GLU A 54 -33.89 43.08 28.18
C GLU A 54 -32.91 43.18 27.01
N GLU A 55 -32.60 44.37 26.46
CA GLU A 55 -31.57 44.50 25.42
C GLU A 55 -30.14 44.29 25.94
N GLU A 56 -29.78 44.80 27.12
CA GLU A 56 -28.47 44.51 27.75
C GLU A 56 -28.37 43.06 28.24
N SER A 57 -29.45 42.50 28.79
CA SER A 57 -29.52 41.08 29.18
C SER A 57 -29.53 40.16 27.95
N SER A 58 -30.17 40.55 26.86
CA SER A 58 -30.20 39.85 25.57
C SER A 58 -28.85 39.93 24.87
N MET A 59 -28.14 41.06 24.92
CA MET A 59 -26.78 41.16 24.40
C MET A 59 -25.77 40.38 25.25
N ALA A 60 -25.92 40.36 26.58
CA ALA A 60 -25.10 39.54 27.47
C ALA A 60 -25.43 38.04 27.33
N ALA A 61 -26.69 37.67 27.12
CA ALA A 61 -27.14 36.31 26.83
C ALA A 61 -26.78 35.88 25.41
N ALA A 62 -26.75 36.78 24.44
CA ALA A 62 -26.28 36.54 23.07
C ALA A 62 -24.76 36.49 23.00
N ALA A 63 -24.03 37.25 23.83
CA ALA A 63 -22.59 37.11 23.99
C ALA A 63 -22.22 35.84 24.77
N ALA A 64 -23.02 35.45 25.77
CA ALA A 64 -22.90 34.18 26.47
C ALA A 64 -23.34 32.99 25.61
N ALA A 65 -24.31 33.16 24.69
CA ALA A 65 -24.72 32.18 23.69
C ALA A 65 -23.78 32.17 22.47
N ALA A 66 -23.03 33.23 22.20
CA ALA A 66 -21.92 33.25 21.24
C ALA A 66 -20.63 32.70 21.88
N ALA A 67 -20.50 32.76 23.21
CA ALA A 67 -19.44 32.11 23.97
C ALA A 67 -19.75 30.62 24.25
N ARG A 68 -21.02 30.24 24.44
CA ARG A 68 -21.52 28.86 24.50
C ARG A 68 -21.84 28.26 23.12
N GLY A 69 -21.98 29.08 22.09
CA GLY A 69 -22.07 28.66 20.67
C GLY A 69 -20.70 28.33 20.06
N ARG A 70 -19.63 28.43 20.86
CA ARG A 70 -18.35 27.74 20.61
C ARG A 70 -18.31 26.36 21.27
N ASP A 71 -19.46 25.79 21.61
CA ASP A 71 -19.64 24.36 21.76
C ASP A 71 -19.39 23.71 20.38
N LEU A 72 -18.14 23.29 20.18
CA LEU A 72 -17.73 22.13 19.39
C LEU A 72 -18.70 21.78 18.25
N GLU A 73 -18.69 22.57 17.17
CA GLU A 73 -18.93 22.00 15.85
C GLU A 73 -18.03 20.76 15.77
N PRO A 74 -18.57 19.53 15.62
CA PRO A 74 -17.74 18.35 15.55
C PRO A 74 -16.83 18.58 14.35
N GLU A 75 -15.51 18.68 14.58
CA GLU A 75 -14.51 18.88 13.52
C GLU A 75 -14.94 18.05 12.32
N ALA A 76 -15.44 18.72 11.28
CA ALA A 76 -16.06 18.03 10.15
C ALA A 76 -14.94 17.33 9.39
N GLY A 77 -14.64 16.10 9.81
CA GLY A 77 -13.43 15.36 9.47
C GLY A 77 -13.08 15.37 7.99
N GLU A 78 -11.81 15.22 7.66
CA GLU A 78 -11.32 15.35 6.29
C GLU A 78 -12.00 14.30 5.36
N PRO A 79 -12.53 14.69 4.19
CA PRO A 79 -13.15 13.73 3.27
C PRO A 79 -12.14 12.67 2.80
N MET A 80 -12.60 11.43 2.70
CA MET A 80 -11.79 10.38 2.09
C MET A 80 -11.57 10.65 0.60
N SER A 81 -10.35 10.38 0.13
CA SER A 81 -10.03 10.44 -1.31
C SER A 81 -10.81 9.37 -2.09
N PRO A 82 -11.09 9.58 -3.39
CA PRO A 82 -11.72 8.55 -4.23
C PRO A 82 -10.97 7.22 -4.21
N ALA A 83 -9.64 7.24 -4.30
CA ALA A 83 -8.80 6.05 -4.20
C ALA A 83 -8.90 5.36 -2.83
N GLY A 84 -8.88 6.13 -1.73
CA GLY A 84 -9.06 5.55 -0.39
C GLY A 84 -10.42 4.90 -0.19
N ARG A 85 -11.47 5.41 -0.84
CA ARG A 85 -12.81 4.79 -0.85
C ARG A 85 -12.86 3.55 -1.72
N LEU A 86 -12.17 3.57 -2.87
CA LEU A 86 -12.10 2.43 -3.79
C LEU A 86 -11.49 1.21 -3.10
N PHE A 87 -10.44 1.41 -2.29
CA PHE A 87 -9.81 0.35 -1.50
C PHE A 87 -10.68 -0.23 -0.39
N ARG A 88 -11.95 0.18 -0.25
CA ARG A 88 -12.92 -0.39 0.70
C ARG A 88 -14.04 -1.15 0.03
N GLU A 89 -14.10 -1.10 -1.30
CA GLU A 89 -15.12 -1.80 -2.05
C GLU A 89 -14.91 -3.31 -1.90
N THR A 90 -16.00 -4.08 -1.81
CA THR A 90 -15.96 -5.49 -1.36
C THR A 90 -14.95 -6.35 -2.13
N HIS A 91 -14.85 -6.18 -3.46
CA HIS A 91 -13.96 -6.95 -4.33
C HIS A 91 -12.60 -6.27 -4.58
N PHE A 92 -12.31 -5.20 -3.83
CA PHE A 92 -11.06 -4.44 -3.93
C PHE A 92 -10.66 -3.87 -2.57
N ASN A 93 -10.95 -4.62 -1.50
CA ASN A 93 -10.66 -4.22 -0.14
C ASN A 93 -9.20 -4.54 0.20
N CYS A 94 -8.31 -3.60 -0.10
CA CYS A 94 -6.88 -3.86 -0.08
C CYS A 94 -6.24 -3.52 1.27
N TYR A 95 -5.30 -4.37 1.67
CA TYR A 95 -4.47 -4.23 2.85
C TYR A 95 -3.01 -4.35 2.47
N ILE A 96 -2.17 -3.73 3.29
CA ILE A 96 -0.72 -3.73 3.21
C ILE A 96 -0.23 -4.52 4.42
N VAL A 97 0.69 -5.45 4.18
CA VAL A 97 1.37 -6.20 5.22
C VAL A 97 2.87 -6.07 5.00
N ALA A 98 3.63 -5.74 6.04
CA ALA A 98 5.07 -5.63 5.96
C ALA A 98 5.72 -6.34 7.14
N ALA A 99 6.52 -7.38 6.85
CA ALA A 99 7.42 -7.96 7.84
C ALA A 99 8.71 -7.12 7.88
N ILE A 100 9.12 -6.72 9.09
CA ILE A 100 10.34 -5.97 9.36
C ILE A 100 11.17 -6.82 10.30
N GLY A 101 12.31 -7.32 9.81
CA GLY A 101 13.27 -8.05 10.64
C GLY A 101 14.12 -7.09 11.45
N LEU A 102 14.30 -7.38 12.74
CA LEU A 102 15.05 -6.57 13.68
C LEU A 102 16.32 -7.29 14.14
N GLY A 103 17.39 -6.53 14.37
CA GLY A 103 18.70 -7.02 14.81
C GLY A 103 18.80 -7.26 16.32
N ALA A 104 17.72 -7.04 17.06
CA ALA A 104 17.63 -7.24 18.51
C ALA A 104 16.25 -7.79 18.88
N ALA A 105 16.10 -8.27 20.11
CA ALA A 105 14.79 -8.58 20.70
C ALA A 105 13.93 -7.31 20.79
N VAL A 106 12.60 -7.49 20.83
CA VAL A 106 11.68 -6.34 20.82
C VAL A 106 11.52 -5.75 22.23
N ASP A 107 12.09 -4.56 22.43
CA ASP A 107 11.73 -3.66 23.53
C ASP A 107 10.37 -2.98 23.24
N VAL A 108 9.33 -3.59 23.81
CA VAL A 108 7.94 -3.13 23.69
C VAL A 108 7.75 -1.73 24.28
N ALA A 109 8.47 -1.37 25.35
CA ALA A 109 8.34 -0.07 25.98
C ALA A 109 8.92 1.03 25.10
N ALA A 110 10.10 0.80 24.53
CA ALA A 110 10.70 1.71 23.55
C ALA A 110 9.83 1.83 22.28
N ALA A 111 9.31 0.70 21.77
CA ALA A 111 8.41 0.71 20.62
C ALA A 111 7.12 1.50 20.88
N ARG A 112 6.52 1.34 22.07
CA ARG A 112 5.34 2.10 22.48
C ARG A 112 5.62 3.60 22.52
N ALA A 113 6.66 4.02 23.23
CA ALA A 113 7.04 5.43 23.32
C ALA A 113 7.32 6.04 21.94
N GLY A 114 7.98 5.29 21.06
CA GLY A 114 8.23 5.69 19.68
C GLY A 114 6.95 5.88 18.87
N LEU A 115 5.99 4.96 18.95
CA LEU A 115 4.70 5.05 18.26
C LEU A 115 3.90 6.28 18.73
N GLU A 116 3.86 6.54 20.04
CA GLU A 116 3.22 7.72 20.62
C GLU A 116 3.86 9.02 20.11
N ALA A 117 5.19 9.04 20.03
CA ALA A 117 5.94 10.20 19.57
C ALA A 117 5.79 10.49 18.05
N THR A 118 5.41 9.49 17.26
CA THR A 118 5.41 9.56 15.79
C THR A 118 4.06 9.18 15.18
N LEU A 119 3.81 7.88 14.95
CA LEU A 119 2.64 7.33 14.26
C LEU A 119 1.31 7.88 14.81
N VAL A 120 1.14 7.89 16.14
CA VAL A 120 -0.09 8.34 16.81
C VAL A 120 -0.34 9.84 16.63
N ARG A 121 0.70 10.64 16.37
CA ARG A 121 0.54 12.08 16.12
C ARG A 121 0.02 12.36 14.72
N HIS A 122 0.26 11.45 13.78
CA HIS A 122 -0.10 11.63 12.39
C HIS A 122 -1.64 11.55 12.21
N PRO A 123 -2.30 12.59 11.67
CA PRO A 123 -3.76 12.69 11.63
C PRO A 123 -4.47 11.46 11.05
N ARG A 124 -3.92 10.85 9.97
CA ARG A 124 -4.51 9.64 9.35
C ARG A 124 -4.43 8.40 10.21
N PHE A 125 -3.38 8.23 11.01
CA PHE A 125 -3.18 7.06 11.86
C PHE A 125 -3.81 7.23 13.24
N SER A 126 -4.31 8.43 13.54
CA SER A 126 -5.16 8.73 14.68
C SER A 126 -6.60 9.04 14.27
N SER A 127 -7.06 8.50 13.14
CA SER A 127 -8.42 8.73 12.64
C SER A 127 -9.14 7.43 12.29
N VAL A 128 -10.44 7.43 12.52
CA VAL A 128 -11.38 6.41 12.06
C VAL A 128 -12.14 6.90 10.84
N GLN A 129 -12.71 5.97 10.08
CA GLN A 129 -13.48 6.29 8.90
C GLN A 129 -14.97 6.20 9.18
N THR A 130 -15.65 7.35 9.25
CA THR A 130 -17.09 7.42 9.54
C THR A 130 -17.85 7.95 8.34
N SER A 131 -19.00 7.34 8.04
CA SER A 131 -19.99 7.91 7.12
C SER A 131 -20.95 8.77 7.94
N LEU A 132 -20.61 10.04 8.18
CA LEU A 132 -21.53 10.96 8.86
C LEU A 132 -22.76 11.18 7.97
N GLN A 133 -23.96 10.91 8.49
CA GLN A 133 -25.19 11.35 7.87
C GLN A 133 -25.28 12.87 7.99
N VAL A 134 -25.50 13.57 6.87
CA VAL A 134 -25.84 15.00 6.92
C VAL A 134 -27.28 15.07 7.42
N LYS A 135 -27.50 15.78 8.53
CA LYS A 135 -28.81 15.82 9.24
C LYS A 135 -29.99 16.24 8.35
N ASP A 136 -29.75 16.92 7.22
CA ASP A 136 -30.80 17.42 6.33
C ASP A 136 -31.25 16.47 5.22
N ASP A 137 -30.61 15.30 5.04
CA ASP A 137 -30.96 14.38 3.94
C ASP A 137 -30.86 12.91 4.40
N ALA A 138 -31.88 12.42 5.11
CA ALA A 138 -31.98 11.03 5.59
C ALA A 138 -31.90 9.95 4.47
N LYS A 139 -31.92 10.36 3.20
CA LYS A 139 -31.82 9.49 2.01
C LYS A 139 -30.43 9.50 1.34
N LYS A 140 -29.47 10.33 1.77
CA LYS A 140 -28.10 10.33 1.23
C LYS A 140 -27.12 9.86 2.30
N HIS A 141 -26.61 8.63 2.15
CA HIS A 141 -25.41 8.22 2.89
C HIS A 141 -24.30 9.26 2.64
N GLY A 142 -23.88 9.97 3.69
CA GLY A 142 -22.83 10.97 3.56
C GLY A 142 -21.52 10.34 3.09
N LYS A 143 -20.72 11.12 2.36
CA LYS A 143 -19.41 10.66 1.90
C LYS A 143 -18.53 10.35 3.13
N PRO A 144 -17.81 9.21 3.14
CA PRO A 144 -17.01 8.84 4.30
C PRO A 144 -15.89 9.85 4.54
N ARG A 145 -15.63 10.12 5.82
CA ARG A 145 -14.67 11.10 6.32
C ARG A 145 -13.74 10.47 7.35
N TRP A 146 -12.55 11.04 7.47
CA TRP A 146 -11.59 10.74 8.51
C TRP A 146 -11.88 11.60 9.72
N VAL A 147 -12.27 10.97 10.82
CA VAL A 147 -12.57 11.65 12.09
C VAL A 147 -11.52 11.26 13.09
N ARG A 148 -10.87 12.25 13.70
CA ARG A 148 -9.80 12.03 14.67
C ARG A 148 -10.36 11.31 15.90
N THR A 149 -9.59 10.38 16.44
CA THR A 149 -9.94 9.63 17.65
C THR A 149 -8.71 9.48 18.54
N THR A 150 -8.95 9.17 19.80
CA THR A 150 -7.89 8.78 20.73
C THR A 150 -7.42 7.37 20.38
N VAL A 151 -6.11 7.20 20.20
CA VAL A 151 -5.52 5.90 19.89
C VAL A 151 -5.18 5.19 21.19
N ASN A 152 -5.74 4.00 21.39
CA ASN A 152 -5.32 3.10 22.46
C ASN A 152 -4.30 2.10 21.92
N LEU A 153 -3.03 2.21 22.29
CA LEU A 153 -1.98 1.35 21.74
C LEU A 153 -2.13 -0.13 22.11
N ASP A 154 -2.81 -0.47 23.21
CA ASP A 154 -3.05 -1.87 23.58
C ASP A 154 -3.98 -2.59 22.59
N ASP A 155 -4.77 -1.83 21.85
CA ASP A 155 -5.65 -2.32 20.80
C ASP A 155 -4.93 -2.50 19.45
N HIS A 156 -3.72 -1.95 19.30
CA HIS A 156 -2.95 -1.95 18.06
C HIS A 156 -1.66 -2.77 18.14
N ILE A 157 -1.07 -2.92 19.33
CA ILE A 157 0.12 -3.76 19.56
C ILE A 157 -0.35 -5.17 19.95
N ILE A 158 -0.13 -6.13 19.05
CA ILE A 158 -0.66 -7.49 19.15
C ILE A 158 0.49 -8.48 19.36
N PHE A 159 0.34 -9.36 20.34
CA PHE A 159 1.24 -10.48 20.61
C PHE A 159 0.53 -11.77 20.23
N PRO A 160 0.80 -12.36 19.05
CA PRO A 160 0.13 -13.58 18.63
C PRO A 160 0.54 -14.77 19.49
N CYS A 161 -0.43 -15.66 19.73
CA CYS A 161 -0.16 -16.96 20.34
C CYS A 161 0.20 -17.95 19.24
N LEU A 162 1.50 -18.17 19.03
CA LEU A 162 2.02 -19.18 18.11
C LEU A 162 2.33 -20.47 18.87
N ASP A 163 2.29 -21.60 18.16
CA ASP A 163 2.72 -22.90 18.71
C ASP A 163 4.24 -22.88 18.94
N PRO A 164 4.73 -22.99 20.20
CA PRO A 164 6.16 -22.96 20.48
C PRO A 164 6.95 -24.09 19.81
N ALA A 165 6.35 -25.27 19.66
CA ALA A 165 7.02 -26.41 19.04
C ALA A 165 7.20 -26.19 17.53
N ALA A 166 6.14 -25.77 16.83
CA ALA A 166 6.21 -25.41 15.42
C ALA A 166 7.16 -24.23 15.16
N THR A 167 7.10 -23.20 16.02
CA THR A 167 7.96 -22.02 15.92
C THR A 167 9.43 -22.38 16.09
N SER A 168 9.77 -23.23 17.06
CA SER A 168 11.16 -23.66 17.28
C SER A 168 11.68 -24.57 16.16
N ALA A 169 10.80 -25.37 15.54
CA ALA A 169 11.17 -26.27 14.45
C ALA A 169 11.45 -25.53 13.14
N ASN A 170 10.67 -24.51 12.81
CA ASN A 170 10.89 -23.68 11.63
C ASN A 170 10.37 -22.24 11.86
N PRO A 171 11.20 -21.35 12.42
CA PRO A 171 10.80 -19.99 12.76
C PRO A 171 10.34 -19.16 11.55
N ASP A 172 11.04 -19.29 10.41
CA ASP A 172 10.67 -18.58 9.18
C ASP A 172 9.29 -19.01 8.68
N GLN A 173 9.00 -20.32 8.66
CA GLN A 173 7.67 -20.83 8.30
C GLN A 173 6.59 -20.34 9.28
N ALA A 174 6.88 -20.26 10.57
CA ALA A 174 5.94 -19.75 11.57
C ALA A 174 5.58 -18.27 11.31
N VAL A 175 6.56 -17.45 10.91
CA VAL A 175 6.30 -16.07 10.46
C VAL A 175 5.42 -16.06 9.22
N GLU A 176 5.75 -16.86 8.19
CA GLU A 176 4.98 -16.94 6.95
C GLU A 176 3.53 -17.38 7.15
N ASP A 177 3.31 -18.42 7.97
CA ASP A 177 1.99 -18.94 8.28
C ASP A 177 1.17 -17.91 9.07
N TYR A 178 1.82 -17.17 9.97
CA TYR A 178 1.17 -16.10 10.69
C TYR A 178 0.76 -14.95 9.76
N LEU A 179 1.66 -14.44 8.91
CA LEU A 179 1.32 -13.43 7.90
C LEU A 179 0.20 -13.92 6.98
N SER A 180 0.24 -15.20 6.61
CA SER A 180 -0.79 -15.83 5.79
C SER A 180 -2.15 -15.81 6.47
N SER A 181 -2.21 -16.08 7.78
CA SER A 181 -3.45 -15.99 8.56
C SER A 181 -4.06 -14.57 8.55
N LEU A 182 -3.22 -13.52 8.59
CA LEU A 182 -3.65 -12.11 8.56
C LEU A 182 -4.35 -11.72 7.25
N SER A 183 -4.08 -12.44 6.15
CA SER A 183 -4.73 -12.16 4.86
C SER A 183 -6.24 -12.43 4.87
N THR A 184 -6.70 -13.28 5.79
CA THR A 184 -8.11 -13.67 5.96
C THR A 184 -8.71 -13.21 7.29
N ALA A 185 -7.88 -12.75 8.23
CA ALA A 185 -8.36 -12.22 9.50
C ALA A 185 -9.14 -10.91 9.28
N PRO A 186 -10.24 -10.66 10.02
CA PRO A 186 -10.89 -9.35 9.98
C PRO A 186 -9.97 -8.25 10.53
N MET A 187 -10.27 -7.00 10.19
CA MET A 187 -9.69 -5.80 10.82
C MET A 187 -10.83 -4.96 11.40
N ASP A 188 -10.67 -4.45 12.62
CA ASP A 188 -11.69 -3.65 13.29
C ASP A 188 -11.71 -2.22 12.72
N HIS A 189 -12.74 -1.90 11.93
CA HIS A 189 -12.91 -0.58 11.32
C HIS A 189 -13.41 0.51 12.27
N SER A 190 -13.73 0.18 13.53
CA SER A 190 -14.08 1.15 14.56
C SER A 190 -12.85 1.85 15.17
N ARG A 191 -11.65 1.40 14.79
CA ARG A 191 -10.35 1.90 15.26
C ARG A 191 -9.51 2.40 14.08
N PRO A 192 -8.44 3.18 14.31
CA PRO A 192 -7.49 3.52 13.26
C PRO A 192 -6.97 2.25 12.56
N LEU A 193 -6.91 2.26 11.22
CA LEU A 193 -6.81 1.04 10.42
C LEU A 193 -5.38 0.47 10.29
N TRP A 194 -4.69 0.29 11.41
CA TRP A 194 -3.34 -0.26 11.47
C TRP A 194 -3.13 -1.13 12.70
N GLU A 195 -2.25 -2.11 12.59
CA GLU A 195 -1.87 -3.05 13.66
C GLU A 195 -0.36 -3.28 13.58
N LEU A 196 0.27 -3.44 14.74
CA LEU A 196 1.67 -3.85 14.90
C LEU A 196 1.69 -5.19 15.63
N HIS A 197 2.13 -6.25 14.96
CA HIS A 197 2.22 -7.59 15.54
C HIS A 197 3.67 -7.89 15.89
N VAL A 198 3.92 -8.30 17.13
CA VAL A 198 5.27 -8.53 17.66
C VAL A 198 5.59 -10.02 17.63
N LEU A 199 6.61 -10.40 16.86
CA LEU A 199 7.13 -11.76 16.73
C LEU A 199 8.53 -11.82 17.35
N ASP A 200 8.57 -11.94 18.68
CA ASP A 200 9.81 -11.85 19.46
C ASP A 200 10.52 -13.21 19.58
N PHE A 201 11.02 -13.71 18.45
CA PHE A 201 11.84 -14.92 18.37
C PHE A 201 12.79 -14.84 17.15
N PRO A 202 13.96 -15.50 17.19
CA PRO A 202 14.93 -15.44 16.11
C PRO A 202 14.45 -16.19 14.85
N THR A 203 14.76 -15.63 13.68
CA THR A 203 14.55 -16.23 12.36
C THR A 203 15.89 -16.45 11.66
N SER A 204 15.89 -16.98 10.44
CA SER A 204 17.12 -17.16 9.65
C SER A 204 17.90 -15.86 9.38
N GLU A 205 17.21 -14.71 9.31
CA GLU A 205 17.80 -13.42 8.95
C GLU A 205 17.80 -12.38 10.09
N ALA A 206 17.02 -12.55 11.16
CA ALA A 206 16.80 -11.53 12.17
C ALA A 206 16.70 -12.10 13.59
N ALA A 207 16.99 -11.28 14.61
CA ALA A 207 16.88 -11.66 16.02
C ALA A 207 15.42 -11.64 16.52
N SER A 208 14.58 -10.82 15.90
CA SER A 208 13.13 -10.80 16.06
C SER A 208 12.48 -10.18 14.82
N ALA A 209 11.15 -10.21 14.73
CA ALA A 209 10.43 -9.54 13.67
C ALA A 209 9.20 -8.78 14.21
N VAL A 210 8.82 -7.72 13.50
CA VAL A 210 7.52 -7.08 13.67
C VAL A 210 6.77 -7.08 12.35
N VAL A 211 5.45 -7.27 12.42
CA VAL A 211 4.59 -7.22 11.24
C VAL A 211 3.66 -6.03 11.36
N VAL A 212 3.74 -5.14 10.39
CA VAL A 212 2.82 -4.01 10.28
C VAL A 212 1.72 -4.39 9.30
N ARG A 213 0.47 -4.35 9.76
CA ARG A 213 -0.71 -4.58 8.93
C ARG A 213 -1.53 -3.29 8.86
N MET A 214 -1.84 -2.80 7.67
CA MET A 214 -2.52 -1.52 7.47
C MET A 214 -3.55 -1.62 6.36
N HIS A 215 -4.66 -0.91 6.49
CA HIS A 215 -5.61 -0.79 5.38
C HIS A 215 -5.07 0.20 4.32
N HIS A 216 -5.15 -0.17 3.04
CA HIS A 216 -4.49 0.57 1.95
C HIS A 216 -5.08 1.98 1.72
N SER A 217 -6.30 2.24 2.19
CA SER A 217 -6.90 3.58 2.26
C SER A 217 -6.11 4.63 3.07
N LEU A 218 -5.21 4.21 3.97
CA LEU A 218 -4.37 5.12 4.76
C LEU A 218 -3.31 5.83 3.91
N GLY A 219 -2.79 5.16 2.88
CA GLY A 219 -1.71 5.70 2.06
C GLY A 219 -1.24 4.69 1.02
N ASP A 220 -0.56 5.19 0.00
CA ASP A 220 0.19 4.36 -0.93
C ASP A 220 1.60 4.03 -0.44
N GLY A 221 2.32 3.19 -1.20
CA GLY A 221 3.67 2.77 -0.85
C GLY A 221 4.66 3.92 -0.60
N VAL A 222 4.53 5.06 -1.29
CA VAL A 222 5.39 6.23 -1.03
C VAL A 222 4.99 6.96 0.25
N SER A 223 3.69 7.09 0.52
CA SER A 223 3.22 7.64 1.80
C SER A 223 3.68 6.76 2.97
N LEU A 224 3.55 5.44 2.86
CA LEU A 224 4.00 4.51 3.90
C LEU A 224 5.52 4.42 4.03
N LEU A 225 6.28 4.56 2.94
CA LEU A 225 7.73 4.70 3.04
C LEU A 225 8.11 5.99 3.79
N SER A 226 7.38 7.08 3.57
CA SER A 226 7.58 8.33 4.32
C SER A 226 7.28 8.15 5.79
N LEU A 227 6.24 7.38 6.11
CA LEU A 227 5.93 6.97 7.49
C LEU A 227 7.10 6.23 8.11
N LEU A 228 7.61 5.22 7.40
CA LEU A 228 8.72 4.40 7.89
C LEU A 228 9.94 5.27 8.18
N ILE A 229 10.29 6.19 7.28
CA ILE A 229 11.40 7.14 7.47
C ILE A 229 11.14 8.03 8.70
N ALA A 230 9.93 8.51 8.91
CA ALA A 230 9.60 9.34 10.07
C ALA A 230 9.68 8.57 11.40
N CYS A 231 9.32 7.28 11.38
CA CYS A 231 9.38 6.37 12.52
C CYS A 231 10.77 5.76 12.76
N THR A 232 11.76 6.06 11.91
CA THR A 232 13.12 5.49 12.02
C THR A 232 14.18 6.58 12.13
N ARG A 233 15.36 6.22 12.63
CA ARG A 233 16.53 7.10 12.71
C ARG A 233 17.74 6.44 12.06
N SER A 234 18.70 7.23 11.60
CA SER A 234 19.97 6.68 11.09
C SER A 234 20.67 5.94 12.22
N ALA A 235 21.17 4.73 11.94
CA ALA A 235 21.98 3.99 12.91
C ALA A 235 23.35 4.66 13.16
N ALA A 236 23.79 5.53 12.26
CA ALA A 236 25.04 6.29 12.43
C ALA A 236 24.82 7.59 13.25
N ASP A 237 23.61 8.14 13.21
CA ASP A 237 23.22 9.35 13.95
C ASP A 237 21.74 9.26 14.38
N PRO A 238 21.46 8.88 15.64
CA PRO A 238 20.10 8.72 16.15
C PRO A 238 19.24 10.01 16.14
N ALA A 239 19.86 11.19 16.01
CA ALA A 239 19.10 12.44 15.90
C ALA A 239 18.56 12.69 14.47
N ARG A 240 19.06 11.94 13.48
CA ARG A 240 18.85 12.20 12.06
C ARG A 240 17.81 11.25 11.45
N LEU A 241 17.02 11.78 10.51
CA LEU A 241 16.18 10.96 9.62
C LEU A 241 17.02 10.21 8.58
N PRO A 242 16.61 8.99 8.18
CA PRO A 242 17.32 8.21 7.18
C PRO A 242 17.48 8.88 5.81
N GLU A 243 18.60 8.62 5.16
CA GLU A 243 18.83 8.95 3.75
C GLU A 243 18.12 7.99 2.80
N LEU A 244 17.41 8.57 1.82
CA LEU A 244 17.03 7.88 0.60
C LEU A 244 18.07 8.12 -0.49
N PRO A 245 18.29 7.15 -1.39
CA PRO A 245 19.10 7.38 -2.58
C PRO A 245 18.61 8.64 -3.32
N PRO A 246 19.52 9.48 -3.84
CA PRO A 246 19.13 10.64 -4.62
C PRO A 246 18.17 10.18 -5.70
N ALA A 247 17.01 10.83 -5.79
CA ALA A 247 16.06 10.49 -6.81
C ALA A 247 16.80 10.58 -8.16
N PRO A 248 16.74 9.53 -9.01
CA PRO A 248 17.38 9.60 -10.29
C PRO A 248 16.90 10.88 -10.97
N ARG A 249 17.82 11.65 -11.55
CA ARG A 249 17.45 12.75 -12.47
C ARG A 249 16.60 12.09 -13.52
N ARG A 250 15.28 12.11 -13.34
CA ARG A 250 14.35 11.64 -14.34
C ARG A 250 14.65 12.55 -15.51
N ALA A 251 15.29 12.03 -16.55
CA ALA A 251 14.89 12.42 -17.89
C ALA A 251 13.39 12.19 -17.84
N GLY A 252 12.63 13.28 -17.73
CA GLY A 252 11.21 13.18 -17.39
C GLY A 252 10.50 12.29 -18.40
N PRO A 253 9.19 12.04 -18.22
CA PRO A 253 8.36 11.77 -19.39
C PRO A 253 8.72 12.79 -20.49
N VAL A 254 8.50 12.45 -21.76
CA VAL A 254 8.80 13.30 -22.94
C VAL A 254 8.48 14.80 -22.76
N HIS A 255 7.56 15.14 -21.83
CA HIS A 255 7.36 16.47 -21.23
C HIS A 255 8.59 17.26 -20.74
N ALA A 256 9.74 16.62 -20.53
CA ALA A 256 10.98 17.28 -20.15
C ALA A 256 11.99 17.35 -21.31
N ARG A 257 11.60 17.01 -22.56
CA ARG A 257 12.44 17.29 -23.71
C ARG A 257 12.39 18.80 -23.92
N ALA A 258 13.39 19.49 -23.38
CA ALA A 258 13.56 20.92 -23.56
C ALA A 258 13.43 21.23 -25.04
N ARG A 259 12.60 22.24 -25.37
CA ARG A 259 12.47 22.70 -26.74
C ARG A 259 13.89 22.98 -27.25
N PRO A 260 14.32 22.36 -28.36
CA PRO A 260 15.65 22.63 -28.87
C PRO A 260 15.76 24.13 -29.18
N PRO A 261 16.91 24.77 -28.92
CA PRO A 261 17.09 26.18 -29.23
C PRO A 261 16.88 26.38 -30.74
N LEU A 262 16.46 27.59 -31.15
CA LEU A 262 16.22 27.90 -32.56
C LEU A 262 17.46 27.66 -33.44
N SER A 263 18.66 27.75 -32.83
CA SER A 263 19.94 27.44 -33.46
C SER A 263 20.17 25.96 -33.78
N ALA A 264 19.38 25.04 -33.22
CA ALA A 264 19.49 23.59 -33.48
C ALA A 264 18.87 23.16 -34.83
N GLY A 265 18.23 24.10 -35.55
CA GLY A 265 17.69 23.88 -36.89
C GLY A 265 16.31 23.19 -36.93
N LEU A 266 15.71 23.20 -38.13
CA LEU A 266 14.37 22.68 -38.39
C LEU A 266 14.23 21.18 -38.09
N VAL A 267 15.29 20.40 -38.32
CA VAL A 267 15.29 18.94 -38.07
C VAL A 267 15.13 18.66 -36.57
N ALA A 268 15.80 19.41 -35.69
CA ALA A 268 15.68 19.25 -34.25
C ALA A 268 14.27 19.59 -33.77
N LEU A 269 13.66 20.66 -34.30
CA LEU A 269 12.27 21.03 -34.02
C LEU A 269 11.28 19.96 -34.51
N ALA A 270 11.49 19.41 -35.71
CA ALA A 270 10.67 18.34 -36.26
C ALA A 270 10.74 17.06 -35.42
N LEU A 271 11.94 16.63 -35.01
CA LEU A 271 12.11 15.47 -34.11
C LEU A 271 11.48 15.71 -32.74
N TRP A 272 11.56 16.93 -32.22
CA TRP A 272 10.91 17.31 -30.98
C TRP A 272 9.38 17.24 -31.10
N LEU A 273 8.77 17.81 -32.14
CA LEU A 273 7.34 17.70 -32.42
C LEU A 273 6.91 16.24 -32.63
N TRP A 274 7.68 15.47 -33.40
CA TRP A 274 7.44 14.05 -33.64
C TRP A 274 7.40 13.26 -32.34
N SER A 275 8.24 13.61 -31.35
CA SER A 275 8.21 12.93 -30.05
C SER A 275 6.87 13.11 -29.30
N TYR A 276 6.16 14.23 -29.50
CA TYR A 276 4.81 14.42 -28.95
C TYR A 276 3.77 13.63 -29.72
N VAL A 277 3.91 13.50 -31.05
CA VAL A 277 3.03 12.63 -31.86
C VAL A 277 3.16 11.18 -31.42
N VAL A 278 4.39 10.69 -31.24
CA VAL A 278 4.67 9.35 -30.72
C VAL A 278 4.09 9.17 -29.31
N LEU A 279 4.29 10.14 -28.42
CA LEU A 279 3.70 10.12 -27.08
C LEU A 279 2.17 10.04 -27.11
N ALA A 280 1.52 10.85 -27.95
CA ALA A 280 0.07 10.88 -28.09
C ALA A 280 -0.44 9.54 -28.64
N TRP A 281 0.22 8.99 -29.65
CA TRP A 281 -0.11 7.68 -30.22
C TRP A 281 0.04 6.55 -29.18
N HIS A 282 1.20 6.46 -28.52
CA HIS A 282 1.44 5.46 -27.49
C HIS A 282 0.43 5.57 -26.33
N THR A 283 0.11 6.78 -25.91
CA THR A 283 -0.92 7.04 -24.89
C THR A 283 -2.28 6.57 -25.38
N ALA A 284 -2.69 6.89 -26.61
CA ALA A 284 -3.98 6.46 -27.15
C ALA A 284 -4.08 4.93 -27.22
N VAL A 285 -3.03 4.24 -27.69
CA VAL A 285 -2.97 2.77 -27.70
C VAL A 285 -3.07 2.20 -26.29
N ASP A 286 -2.32 2.74 -25.33
CA ASP A 286 -2.34 2.25 -23.95
C ASP A 286 -3.67 2.48 -23.25
N VAL A 287 -4.30 3.65 -23.47
CA VAL A 287 -5.64 3.94 -22.97
C VAL A 287 -6.66 2.97 -23.56
N ALA A 288 -6.61 2.73 -24.87
CA ALA A 288 -7.50 1.77 -25.53
C ALA A 288 -7.29 0.35 -24.98
N CYS A 289 -6.03 -0.08 -24.83
CA CYS A 289 -5.70 -1.36 -24.21
C CYS A 289 -6.18 -1.44 -22.76
N PHE A 290 -6.03 -0.39 -21.96
CA PHE A 290 -6.51 -0.35 -20.58
C PHE A 290 -8.03 -0.48 -20.51
N VAL A 291 -8.76 0.29 -21.31
CA VAL A 291 -10.23 0.22 -21.38
C VAL A 291 -10.69 -1.16 -21.85
N ALA A 292 -10.09 -1.70 -22.91
CA ALA A 292 -10.39 -3.05 -23.39
C ALA A 292 -10.10 -4.11 -22.31
N THR A 293 -8.98 -3.98 -21.59
CA THR A 293 -8.61 -4.87 -20.48
C THR A 293 -9.60 -4.79 -19.34
N ALA A 294 -10.09 -3.61 -19.00
CA ALA A 294 -11.05 -3.46 -17.92
C ALA A 294 -12.43 -4.08 -18.26
N TRP A 295 -12.77 -4.25 -19.54
CA TRP A 295 -14.08 -4.77 -19.95
C TRP A 295 -14.07 -6.22 -20.45
N PHE A 296 -13.14 -6.62 -21.31
CA PHE A 296 -13.23 -7.93 -21.98
C PHE A 296 -11.89 -8.56 -22.40
N LEU A 297 -10.80 -7.80 -22.52
CA LEU A 297 -9.51 -8.32 -22.97
C LEU A 297 -8.80 -9.06 -21.84
N ARG A 298 -9.00 -10.39 -21.79
CA ARG A 298 -8.47 -11.32 -20.80
C ARG A 298 -7.16 -11.98 -21.24
N ASP A 299 -6.27 -12.19 -20.28
CA ASP A 299 -5.06 -13.00 -20.48
C ASP A 299 -5.39 -14.47 -20.74
N PRO A 300 -4.47 -15.22 -21.38
CA PRO A 300 -4.59 -16.66 -21.49
C PRO A 300 -4.70 -17.31 -20.11
N ARG A 301 -5.67 -18.23 -19.95
CA ARG A 301 -5.79 -19.04 -18.73
C ARG A 301 -4.57 -19.95 -18.60
N THR A 302 -3.69 -19.62 -17.67
CA THR A 302 -2.41 -20.30 -17.40
C THR A 302 -2.31 -20.62 -15.92
N SER A 303 -1.31 -21.41 -15.52
CA SER A 303 -1.03 -21.68 -14.10
C SER A 303 -0.66 -20.43 -13.30
N LEU A 304 -0.29 -19.33 -13.98
CA LEU A 304 0.03 -18.05 -13.37
C LEU A 304 -1.19 -17.16 -13.11
N MET A 305 -2.26 -17.33 -13.89
CA MET A 305 -3.48 -16.52 -13.78
C MET A 305 -4.41 -17.12 -12.73
N ALA A 306 -5.12 -16.28 -11.98
CA ALA A 306 -6.13 -16.72 -11.01
C ALA A 306 -7.06 -17.80 -11.59
N ALA A 307 -7.11 -18.96 -10.91
CA ALA A 307 -7.87 -20.11 -11.40
C ALA A 307 -9.39 -19.90 -11.39
N SER A 308 -9.90 -18.98 -10.56
CA SER A 308 -11.33 -18.70 -10.38
C SER A 308 -11.54 -17.29 -9.80
N GLU A 309 -12.77 -16.81 -9.87
CA GLU A 309 -13.18 -15.56 -9.19
C GLU A 309 -13.13 -15.72 -7.66
N GLY A 310 -13.04 -14.59 -6.94
CA GLY A 310 -13.00 -14.56 -5.48
C GLY A 310 -11.62 -14.85 -4.87
N VAL A 311 -10.54 -14.80 -5.67
CA VAL A 311 -9.16 -14.94 -5.19
C VAL A 311 -8.76 -13.81 -4.22
N GLU A 312 -9.43 -12.66 -4.30
CA GLU A 312 -9.28 -11.55 -3.35
C GLU A 312 -9.69 -11.89 -1.91
N PHE A 313 -10.52 -12.92 -1.71
CA PHE A 313 -10.96 -13.40 -0.39
C PHE A 313 -10.20 -14.62 0.11
N ARG A 314 -9.28 -15.16 -0.69
CA ARG A 314 -8.52 -16.37 -0.35
C ARG A 314 -7.29 -16.02 0.44
N ARG A 315 -6.84 -17.00 1.23
CA ARG A 315 -5.59 -16.93 1.98
C ARG A 315 -4.40 -16.69 1.04
N LYS A 316 -3.62 -15.68 1.35
CA LYS A 316 -2.38 -15.34 0.64
C LYS A 316 -1.17 -15.76 1.46
N ARG A 317 -0.26 -16.52 0.86
CA ARG A 317 1.07 -16.76 1.43
C ARG A 317 1.99 -15.61 1.08
N PHE A 318 2.78 -15.17 2.04
CA PHE A 318 3.80 -14.15 1.84
C PHE A 318 5.16 -14.79 2.06
N VAL A 319 5.90 -15.00 0.98
CA VAL A 319 7.27 -15.55 1.02
C VAL A 319 8.25 -14.48 0.56
N HIS A 320 9.47 -14.49 1.08
CA HIS A 320 10.47 -13.50 0.67
C HIS A 320 11.87 -14.06 0.53
N ARG A 321 12.68 -13.36 -0.27
CA ARG A 321 14.10 -13.68 -0.46
C ARG A 321 14.96 -12.43 -0.62
N THR A 322 16.14 -12.48 -0.03
CA THR A 322 17.15 -11.43 -0.19
C THR A 322 17.96 -11.66 -1.46
N LEU A 323 18.02 -10.64 -2.31
CA LEU A 323 18.85 -10.59 -3.52
C LEU A 323 19.94 -9.50 -3.36
N SER A 324 21.09 -9.71 -4.00
CA SER A 324 22.19 -8.75 -4.00
C SER A 324 21.85 -7.53 -4.86
N LEU A 325 21.82 -6.33 -4.25
CA LEU A 325 21.64 -5.09 -5.01
C LEU A 325 22.85 -4.81 -5.90
N ASP A 326 24.04 -5.26 -5.50
CA ASP A 326 25.26 -5.12 -6.29
C ASP A 326 25.21 -5.95 -7.57
N ASP A 327 24.68 -7.18 -7.52
CA ASP A 327 24.50 -8.01 -8.71
C ASP A 327 23.52 -7.35 -9.69
N VAL A 328 22.44 -6.75 -9.16
CA VAL A 328 21.48 -5.98 -9.97
C VAL A 328 22.13 -4.73 -10.57
N LYS A 329 22.93 -3.97 -9.80
CA LYS A 329 23.68 -2.80 -10.28
C LYS A 329 24.74 -3.18 -11.30
N PHE A 330 25.38 -4.34 -11.15
CA PHE A 330 26.35 -4.88 -12.09
C PHE A 330 25.69 -5.13 -13.45
N VAL A 331 24.59 -5.90 -13.46
CA VAL A 331 23.82 -6.16 -14.69
C VAL A 331 23.30 -4.86 -15.31
N LYS A 332 22.80 -3.94 -14.48
CA LYS A 332 22.36 -2.60 -14.92
C LYS A 332 23.46 -1.88 -15.70
N ASN A 333 24.67 -1.84 -15.17
CA ASN A 333 25.80 -1.14 -15.77
C ASN A 333 26.27 -1.85 -17.05
N ALA A 334 26.43 -3.18 -17.02
CA ALA A 334 26.83 -3.99 -18.16
C ALA A 334 25.84 -3.87 -19.34
N MET A 335 24.54 -3.85 -19.05
CA MET A 335 23.47 -3.77 -20.06
C MET A 335 23.02 -2.34 -20.38
N LYS A 336 23.65 -1.33 -19.78
CA LYS A 336 23.32 0.10 -19.93
C LYS A 336 21.81 0.36 -19.78
N CYS A 337 21.22 -0.12 -18.69
CA CYS A 337 19.79 0.02 -18.39
C CYS A 337 19.57 0.60 -16.98
N THR A 338 18.35 0.53 -16.46
CA THR A 338 17.99 0.95 -15.10
C THR A 338 17.75 -0.27 -14.20
N VAL A 339 17.78 -0.07 -12.87
CA VAL A 339 17.51 -1.14 -11.89
C VAL A 339 16.13 -1.77 -12.15
N ASN A 340 15.09 -0.97 -12.41
CA ASN A 340 13.76 -1.50 -12.70
C ASN A 340 13.71 -2.33 -13.98
N ASP A 341 14.50 -1.99 -15.01
CA ASP A 341 14.56 -2.79 -16.24
C ASP A 341 15.16 -4.18 -15.96
N VAL A 342 16.16 -4.25 -15.06
CA VAL A 342 16.73 -5.51 -14.59
C VAL A 342 15.71 -6.32 -13.81
N LEU A 343 14.98 -5.71 -12.87
CA LEU A 343 13.96 -6.39 -12.06
C LEU A 343 12.81 -6.94 -12.91
N ILE A 344 12.37 -6.19 -13.93
CA ILE A 344 11.37 -6.69 -14.91
C ILE A 344 11.93 -7.90 -15.66
N GLY A 345 13.18 -7.85 -16.11
CA GLY A 345 13.83 -8.97 -16.79
C GLY A 345 13.98 -10.21 -15.90
N VAL A 346 14.43 -10.03 -14.66
CA VAL A 346 14.55 -11.12 -13.67
C VAL A 346 13.19 -11.75 -13.38
N THR A 347 12.14 -10.94 -13.21
CA THR A 347 10.77 -11.45 -13.04
C THR A 347 10.31 -12.23 -14.27
N ASN A 348 10.58 -11.74 -15.49
CA ASN A 348 10.22 -12.47 -16.70
C ASN A 348 10.95 -13.84 -16.78
N ALA A 349 12.22 -13.87 -16.41
CA ALA A 349 13.03 -15.08 -16.38
C ALA A 349 12.54 -16.08 -15.31
N GLY A 350 12.30 -15.63 -14.09
CA GLY A 350 11.81 -16.46 -12.99
C GLY A 350 10.42 -17.03 -13.27
N LEU A 351 9.50 -16.21 -13.78
CA LEU A 351 8.17 -16.67 -14.22
C LEU A 351 8.25 -17.66 -15.38
N SER A 352 9.18 -17.47 -16.32
CA SER A 352 9.41 -18.42 -17.43
C SER A 352 9.85 -19.77 -16.90
N ARG A 353 10.85 -19.80 -16.03
CA ARG A 353 11.32 -21.05 -15.42
C ARG A 353 10.20 -21.80 -14.71
N TYR A 354 9.43 -21.11 -13.87
CA TYR A 354 8.31 -21.71 -13.15
C TYR A 354 7.22 -22.22 -14.09
N TYR A 355 6.80 -21.42 -15.07
CA TYR A 355 5.73 -21.78 -16.01
C TYR A 355 6.09 -23.02 -16.83
N PHE A 356 7.30 -23.08 -17.39
CA PHE A 356 7.73 -24.21 -18.22
C PHE A 356 8.02 -25.46 -17.41
N ARG A 357 8.48 -25.33 -16.15
CA ARG A 357 8.57 -26.48 -15.22
C ARG A 357 7.20 -27.09 -14.96
N LYS A 358 6.24 -26.29 -14.45
CA LYS A 358 4.85 -26.74 -14.20
C LYS A 358 4.17 -27.33 -15.44
N THR A 359 4.44 -26.78 -16.62
CA THR A 359 3.82 -27.25 -17.86
C THR A 359 4.42 -28.58 -18.33
N SER A 360 5.71 -28.81 -18.08
CA SER A 360 6.40 -30.06 -18.41
C SER A 360 5.94 -31.22 -17.53
N ASP A 361 5.64 -30.95 -16.26
CA ASP A 361 5.15 -31.96 -15.30
C ASP A 361 3.71 -32.43 -15.64
N THR A 362 2.90 -31.59 -16.28
CA THR A 362 1.60 -31.99 -16.79
C THR A 362 1.75 -32.70 -18.15
N ASN A 363 1.62 -34.03 -18.18
CA ASN A 363 1.73 -34.97 -19.34
C ASN A 363 0.82 -34.68 -20.57
N ASN A 364 0.42 -33.44 -20.81
CA ASN A 364 -0.40 -33.02 -21.94
C ASN A 364 0.48 -32.68 -23.16
N GLU A 365 0.60 -33.64 -24.09
CA GLU A 365 1.23 -33.51 -25.41
C GLU A 365 0.80 -32.23 -26.17
N ARG A 366 -0.45 -31.78 -26.00
CA ARG A 366 -0.98 -30.55 -26.63
C ARG A 366 -0.35 -29.24 -26.11
N LYS A 367 0.24 -29.21 -24.92
CA LYS A 367 0.90 -28.02 -24.34
C LYS A 367 2.39 -27.93 -24.67
N LYS A 368 3.04 -29.01 -25.13
CA LYS A 368 4.46 -29.03 -25.53
C LYS A 368 4.77 -28.11 -26.75
N SER A 369 3.75 -27.69 -27.51
CA SER A 369 3.91 -26.84 -28.70
C SER A 369 3.98 -25.34 -28.39
N GLN A 370 3.58 -24.89 -27.18
CA GLN A 370 3.52 -23.47 -26.87
C GLN A 370 4.90 -22.92 -26.48
N LYS A 371 5.64 -22.40 -27.48
CA LYS A 371 7.00 -21.87 -27.33
C LYS A 371 7.09 -20.60 -26.48
N SER A 372 6.00 -19.83 -26.39
CA SER A 372 5.92 -18.62 -25.57
C SER A 372 4.48 -18.22 -25.28
N ILE A 373 4.27 -17.48 -24.20
CA ILE A 373 3.00 -16.84 -23.86
C ILE A 373 3.24 -15.37 -23.50
N CYS A 374 2.24 -14.53 -23.74
CA CYS A 374 2.24 -13.15 -23.23
C CYS A 374 1.19 -13.06 -22.13
N VAL A 375 1.63 -12.61 -20.96
CA VAL A 375 0.77 -12.31 -19.81
C VAL A 375 0.95 -10.84 -19.46
N ARG A 376 -0.11 -10.20 -18.98
CA ARG A 376 -0.10 -8.78 -18.59
C ARG A 376 -0.06 -8.67 -17.08
N SER A 377 0.73 -7.73 -16.61
CA SER A 377 0.81 -7.36 -15.20
C SER A 377 0.27 -5.96 -14.96
N ALA A 378 -0.39 -5.75 -13.83
CA ALA A 378 -0.64 -4.40 -13.31
C ALA A 378 0.60 -3.91 -12.56
N LEU A 379 1.34 -2.98 -13.17
CA LEU A 379 2.45 -2.24 -12.55
C LEU A 379 1.90 -1.00 -11.83
N LEU A 380 2.15 -0.92 -10.52
CA LEU A 380 1.72 0.21 -9.71
C LEU A 380 2.81 1.27 -9.68
N VAL A 381 2.46 2.51 -10.04
CA VAL A 381 3.41 3.64 -10.04
C VAL A 381 2.87 4.83 -9.27
N ASN A 382 3.72 5.42 -8.43
CA ASN A 382 3.42 6.69 -7.79
C ASN A 382 3.49 7.83 -8.83
N ILE A 383 2.41 8.59 -8.95
CA ILE A 383 2.31 9.70 -9.91
C ILE A 383 2.78 11.04 -9.33
N ARG A 384 3.16 11.10 -8.04
CA ARG A 384 3.72 12.33 -7.46
C ARG A 384 5.01 12.74 -8.18
N LYS A 385 5.19 14.06 -8.31
CA LYS A 385 6.50 14.64 -8.63
C LYS A 385 7.46 14.31 -7.48
N THR A 386 8.69 13.99 -7.87
CA THR A 386 9.75 13.25 -7.18
C THR A 386 9.75 13.23 -5.63
N PRO A 387 9.93 12.05 -5.01
CA PRO A 387 10.18 11.91 -3.58
C PRO A 387 11.65 12.22 -3.27
N GLY A 388 12.01 13.49 -3.14
CA GLY A 388 13.20 13.87 -2.38
C GLY A 388 12.91 13.78 -0.88
N LEU A 389 13.93 13.62 -0.04
CA LEU A 389 13.80 13.60 1.43
C LEU A 389 13.00 14.80 1.96
N HIS A 390 13.20 15.98 1.37
CA HIS A 390 12.48 17.22 1.71
C HIS A 390 10.97 17.06 1.55
N ALA A 391 10.51 16.47 0.43
CA ALA A 391 9.09 16.26 0.17
C ALA A 391 8.46 15.21 1.10
N LEU A 392 9.23 14.20 1.57
CA LEU A 392 8.72 13.18 2.49
C LEU A 392 8.60 13.69 3.92
N ALA A 393 9.58 14.45 4.39
CA ALA A 393 9.54 15.09 5.69
C ALA A 393 8.41 16.14 5.76
N GLU A 394 8.20 16.91 4.69
CA GLU A 394 7.09 17.87 4.59
C GLU A 394 5.71 17.18 4.57
N MET A 395 5.58 15.99 3.98
CA MET A 395 4.30 15.25 4.00
C MET A 395 3.85 14.86 5.42
N MET A 396 4.77 14.75 6.37
CA MET A 396 4.47 14.43 7.77
C MET A 396 4.10 15.67 8.59
N ASP A 397 4.38 16.87 8.09
CA ASP A 397 4.17 18.13 8.78
C ASP A 397 2.93 18.85 8.21
N SER A 398 1.77 18.63 8.83
CA SER A 398 0.50 19.24 8.39
C SER A 398 0.48 20.77 8.47
N SER A 399 1.48 21.39 9.12
CA SER A 399 1.60 22.85 9.23
C SER A 399 2.26 23.51 8.02
N LYS A 400 2.92 22.73 7.13
CA LYS A 400 3.66 23.25 5.97
C LYS A 400 3.00 22.83 4.65
N SER A 401 2.27 23.74 4.01
CA SER A 401 1.55 23.46 2.76
C SER A 401 2.39 23.77 1.50
N ASN A 402 3.33 22.89 1.14
CA ASN A 402 4.17 23.06 -0.07
C ASN A 402 3.70 22.21 -1.27
N GLY A 403 2.45 21.71 -1.25
CA GLY A 403 1.83 20.98 -2.37
C GLY A 403 2.04 19.45 -2.36
N ALA A 404 2.88 18.91 -1.47
CA ALA A 404 2.97 17.48 -1.21
C ALA A 404 1.74 17.01 -0.41
N LYS A 405 1.08 15.94 -0.87
CA LYS A 405 -0.16 15.43 -0.25
C LYS A 405 -0.02 13.98 0.17
N TRP A 406 -0.28 13.73 1.45
CA TRP A 406 -0.45 12.39 2.01
C TRP A 406 -1.64 11.67 1.38
N GLY A 407 -1.55 10.36 1.16
CA GLY A 407 -2.67 9.51 0.75
C GLY A 407 -2.36 8.65 -0.48
N ASN A 408 -3.37 8.32 -1.27
CA ASN A 408 -3.22 7.44 -2.44
C ASN A 408 -3.12 8.25 -3.73
N LEU A 409 -1.92 8.33 -4.32
CA LEU A 409 -1.63 8.89 -5.63
C LEU A 409 -0.88 7.84 -6.47
N ILE A 410 -1.57 6.73 -6.75
CA ILE A 410 -1.08 5.63 -7.56
C ILE A 410 -1.82 5.61 -8.91
N GLY A 411 -1.06 5.48 -9.99
CA GLY A 411 -1.55 5.08 -11.30
C GLY A 411 -1.17 3.65 -11.63
N TYR A 412 -1.88 3.05 -12.58
CA TYR A 412 -1.62 1.70 -13.09
C TYR A 412 -1.04 1.77 -14.50
N ILE A 413 -0.09 0.88 -14.78
CA ILE A 413 0.46 0.60 -16.11
C ILE A 413 0.26 -0.89 -16.38
N ILE A 414 -0.34 -1.24 -17.52
CA ILE A 414 -0.43 -2.64 -17.95
C ILE A 414 0.87 -3.04 -18.62
N LEU A 415 1.71 -3.80 -17.93
CA LEU A 415 3.03 -4.21 -18.38
C LEU A 415 3.01 -5.64 -18.96
N PRO A 416 3.31 -5.86 -20.25
CA PRO A 416 3.36 -7.21 -20.82
C PRO A 416 4.66 -7.95 -20.46
N PHE A 417 4.52 -9.15 -19.94
CA PHE A 417 5.56 -10.14 -19.72
C PHE A 417 5.44 -11.24 -20.78
N HIS A 418 6.54 -11.46 -21.52
CA HIS A 418 6.59 -12.49 -22.54
C HIS A 418 7.35 -13.69 -21.96
N ILE A 419 6.58 -14.64 -21.46
CA ILE A 419 7.08 -15.84 -20.82
C ILE A 419 7.60 -16.77 -21.92
N ALA A 420 8.90 -16.98 -21.94
CA ALA A 420 9.61 -17.78 -22.94
C ALA A 420 10.94 -18.27 -22.34
N MET A 421 11.41 -19.44 -22.76
CA MET A 421 12.78 -19.86 -22.47
C MET A 421 13.75 -19.26 -23.51
N HIS A 422 14.84 -18.66 -23.03
CA HIS A 422 15.88 -18.09 -23.89
C HIS A 422 17.22 -18.78 -23.64
N ASN A 423 17.97 -19.05 -24.71
CA ASN A 423 19.34 -19.57 -24.62
C ASN A 423 20.31 -18.52 -24.07
N ASP A 424 20.10 -17.24 -24.40
CA ASP A 424 20.84 -16.10 -23.84
C ASP A 424 20.04 -15.49 -22.67
N PRO A 425 20.49 -15.62 -21.40
CA PRO A 425 19.82 -15.01 -20.25
C PRO A 425 19.69 -13.49 -20.35
N LEU A 426 20.59 -12.82 -21.08
CA LEU A 426 20.54 -11.37 -21.23
C LEU A 426 19.36 -10.90 -22.08
N GLU A 427 18.71 -11.79 -22.85
CA GLU A 427 17.53 -11.41 -23.63
C GLU A 427 16.36 -11.00 -22.73
N TYR A 428 16.23 -11.60 -21.55
CA TYR A 428 15.24 -11.17 -20.56
C TYR A 428 15.43 -9.71 -20.16
N ILE A 429 16.68 -9.26 -20.01
CA ILE A 429 17.02 -7.87 -19.67
C ILE A 429 16.78 -6.94 -20.86
N ARG A 430 17.14 -7.36 -22.08
CA ARG A 430 16.87 -6.58 -23.30
C ARG A 430 15.37 -6.38 -23.50
N GLN A 431 14.58 -7.44 -23.28
CA GLN A 431 13.14 -7.38 -23.36
C GLN A 431 12.53 -6.51 -22.27
N GLY A 432 12.94 -6.69 -21.01
CA GLY A 432 12.51 -5.84 -19.90
C GLY A 432 12.76 -4.36 -20.17
N LYS A 433 13.95 -4.03 -20.69
CA LYS A 433 14.30 -2.66 -21.13
C LYS A 433 13.39 -2.17 -22.25
N ARG A 434 13.19 -2.94 -23.33
CA ARG A 434 12.30 -2.53 -24.44
C ARG A 434 10.88 -2.25 -23.96
N THR A 435 10.33 -3.13 -23.12
CA THR A 435 8.98 -2.98 -22.56
C THR A 435 8.87 -1.74 -21.67
N ALA A 436 9.82 -1.55 -20.75
CA ALA A 436 9.85 -0.42 -19.84
C ALA A 436 10.00 0.92 -20.58
N GLU A 437 10.93 1.02 -21.53
CA GLU A 437 11.15 2.24 -22.32
C GLU A 437 9.91 2.60 -23.15
N ARG A 438 9.25 1.62 -23.79
CA ARG A 438 8.01 1.88 -24.51
C ARG A 438 6.94 2.46 -23.58
N LYS A 439 6.77 1.89 -22.38
CA LYS A 439 5.79 2.39 -21.41
C LYS A 439 6.15 3.74 -20.79
N LYS A 440 7.43 4.10 -20.71
CA LYS A 440 7.87 5.47 -20.32
C LYS A 440 7.45 6.54 -21.33
N THR A 441 7.21 6.17 -22.59
CA THR A 441 6.75 7.06 -23.65
C THR A 441 5.21 7.13 -23.77
N SER A 442 4.50 6.91 -22.66
CA SER A 442 3.04 6.93 -22.57
C SER A 442 2.58 7.60 -21.28
N LEU A 443 1.39 8.20 -21.29
CA LEU A 443 0.75 8.79 -20.11
C LEU A 443 -0.25 7.87 -19.42
N GLU A 444 -0.19 6.57 -19.69
CA GLU A 444 -1.08 5.54 -19.13
C GLU A 444 -1.27 5.69 -17.60
N ALA A 445 -0.18 5.80 -16.83
CA ALA A 445 -0.26 5.94 -15.38
C ALA A 445 -1.02 7.19 -14.91
N VAL A 446 -0.80 8.32 -15.60
CA VAL A 446 -1.49 9.58 -15.27
C VAL A 446 -2.96 9.48 -15.66
N PHE A 447 -3.24 8.89 -16.82
CA PHE A 447 -4.59 8.65 -17.30
C PHE A 447 -5.37 7.74 -16.37
N THR A 448 -4.82 6.59 -15.94
CA THR A 448 -5.53 5.62 -15.10
C THR A 448 -5.92 6.20 -13.73
N TYR A 449 -5.06 7.03 -13.14
CA TYR A 449 -5.41 7.78 -11.93
C TYR A 449 -6.55 8.79 -12.18
N TRP A 450 -6.44 9.58 -13.24
CA TRP A 450 -7.44 10.60 -13.58
C TRP A 450 -8.79 10.00 -13.98
N SER A 451 -8.79 8.90 -14.74
CA SER A 451 -9.99 8.22 -15.20
C SER A 451 -10.75 7.61 -14.03
N GLY A 452 -10.06 7.00 -13.06
CA GLY A 452 -10.70 6.52 -11.82
C GLY A 452 -11.44 7.65 -11.08
N ASN A 453 -10.78 8.80 -10.91
CA ASN A 453 -11.40 9.96 -10.28
C ASN A 453 -12.60 10.51 -11.08
N LEU A 454 -12.51 10.51 -12.41
CA LEU A 454 -13.57 10.96 -13.29
C LEU A 454 -14.78 10.01 -13.22
N ILE A 455 -14.55 8.70 -13.25
CA ILE A 455 -15.62 7.68 -13.16
C ILE A 455 -16.32 7.77 -11.80
N VAL A 456 -15.58 7.96 -10.71
CA VAL A 456 -16.19 8.18 -9.39
C VAL A 456 -17.11 9.41 -9.39
N LYS A 457 -16.71 10.49 -10.07
CA LYS A 457 -17.51 11.72 -10.14
C LYS A 457 -18.75 11.58 -11.02
N LEU A 458 -18.65 10.88 -12.16
CA LEU A 458 -19.72 10.77 -13.15
C LEU A 458 -20.68 9.60 -12.87
N PHE A 459 -20.15 8.45 -12.47
CA PHE A 459 -20.90 7.18 -12.38
C PHE A 459 -20.89 6.57 -10.95
N GLY A 460 -20.19 7.21 -10.01
CA GLY A 460 -20.13 6.77 -8.62
C GLY A 460 -19.06 5.71 -8.33
N MET A 461 -18.92 5.36 -7.04
CA MET A 461 -17.87 4.45 -6.56
C MET A 461 -17.99 3.03 -7.11
N LYS A 462 -19.22 2.49 -7.20
CA LYS A 462 -19.45 1.12 -7.69
C LYS A 462 -18.96 0.91 -9.12
N ALA A 463 -19.13 1.92 -9.99
CA ALA A 463 -18.65 1.86 -11.37
C ALA A 463 -17.10 1.87 -11.43
N ALA A 464 -16.45 2.71 -10.61
CA ALA A 464 -14.99 2.72 -10.52
C ALA A 464 -14.44 1.41 -9.94
N ALA A 465 -15.14 0.81 -8.97
CA ALA A 465 -14.83 -0.50 -8.41
C ALA A 465 -14.92 -1.60 -9.46
N ALA A 466 -16.00 -1.62 -10.25
CA ALA A 466 -16.18 -2.59 -11.33
C ALA A 466 -15.10 -2.45 -12.41
N LEU A 467 -14.70 -1.23 -12.78
CA LEU A 467 -13.59 -1.00 -13.71
C LEU A 467 -12.28 -1.57 -13.17
N CYS A 468 -11.95 -1.29 -11.91
CA CYS A 468 -10.72 -1.78 -11.29
C CYS A 468 -10.75 -3.30 -11.18
N TYR A 469 -11.85 -3.86 -10.69
CA TYR A 469 -12.04 -5.31 -10.60
C TYR A 469 -11.89 -5.99 -11.97
N GLY A 470 -12.49 -5.43 -13.02
CA GLY A 470 -12.33 -5.92 -14.39
C GLY A 470 -10.88 -5.90 -14.87
N MET A 471 -10.14 -4.83 -14.57
CA MET A 471 -8.71 -4.73 -14.93
C MET A 471 -7.87 -5.81 -14.22
N PHE A 472 -8.04 -5.98 -12.92
CA PHE A 472 -7.28 -6.98 -12.15
C PHE A 472 -7.71 -8.42 -12.47
N THR A 473 -8.99 -8.69 -12.71
CA THR A 473 -9.45 -10.05 -13.08
C THR A 473 -9.04 -10.46 -14.49
N ASN A 474 -8.83 -9.49 -15.39
CA ASN A 474 -8.46 -9.76 -16.78
C ASN A 474 -6.93 -9.75 -17.01
N THR A 475 -6.12 -9.45 -15.99
CA THR A 475 -4.65 -9.52 -16.01
C THR A 475 -4.13 -10.62 -15.08
N THR A 476 -2.86 -11.00 -15.22
CA THR A 476 -2.32 -12.21 -14.58
C THR A 476 -1.72 -11.94 -13.19
N LEU A 477 -0.95 -10.86 -13.04
CA LEU A 477 -0.18 -10.60 -11.81
C LEU A 477 -0.01 -9.11 -11.51
N SER A 478 0.29 -8.78 -10.25
CA SER A 478 0.71 -7.43 -9.87
C SER A 478 2.22 -7.33 -9.71
N PHE A 479 2.79 -6.20 -10.08
CA PHE A 479 4.22 -5.92 -9.94
C PHE A 479 4.43 -4.55 -9.30
N SER A 480 5.37 -4.47 -8.34
CA SER A 480 5.80 -3.21 -7.74
C SER A 480 7.27 -3.25 -7.34
N SER A 481 7.94 -2.10 -7.42
CA SER A 481 9.32 -1.92 -7.00
C SER A 481 9.44 -0.60 -6.25
N MET A 482 9.99 -0.64 -5.03
CA MET A 482 10.16 0.51 -4.16
C MET A 482 11.59 0.62 -3.67
N VAL A 483 12.09 1.86 -3.66
CA VAL A 483 13.41 2.20 -3.14
C VAL A 483 13.26 2.55 -1.67
N GLY A 484 13.93 1.80 -0.79
CA GLY A 484 13.97 2.09 0.65
C GLY A 484 15.23 2.86 1.08
N PRO A 485 15.47 2.96 2.40
CA PRO A 485 16.65 3.61 2.96
C PRO A 485 17.96 3.08 2.37
N ALA A 486 18.89 4.00 2.09
CA ALA A 486 20.22 3.69 1.57
C ALA A 486 21.23 3.31 2.66
N GLU A 487 20.91 3.62 3.91
CA GLU A 487 21.73 3.40 5.10
C GLU A 487 21.02 2.51 6.12
N LYS A 488 21.77 2.05 7.12
CA LYS A 488 21.19 1.31 8.25
C LYS A 488 20.33 2.25 9.08
N VAL A 489 19.17 1.75 9.51
CA VAL A 489 18.20 2.53 10.26
C VAL A 489 17.72 1.75 11.47
N GLU A 490 17.31 2.49 12.49
CA GLU A 490 16.73 1.94 13.71
C GLU A 490 15.27 2.35 13.83
N PHE A 491 14.42 1.38 14.15
CA PHE A 491 13.01 1.56 14.47
C PHE A 491 12.85 1.64 15.99
N TYR A 492 12.74 2.86 16.52
CA TYR A 492 12.65 3.11 17.98
C TYR A 492 13.74 2.40 18.79
N GLY A 493 15.00 2.48 18.34
CA GLY A 493 16.16 1.82 18.97
C GLY A 493 16.41 0.38 18.52
N HIS A 494 15.58 -0.18 17.64
CA HIS A 494 15.76 -1.53 17.10
C HIS A 494 16.39 -1.48 15.71
N PRO A 495 17.61 -2.01 15.50
CA PRO A 495 18.22 -2.02 14.17
C PRO A 495 17.37 -2.81 13.18
N ILE A 496 16.99 -2.21 12.05
CA ILE A 496 16.29 -2.94 10.98
C ILE A 496 17.31 -3.74 10.17
N VAL A 497 17.01 -5.01 9.91
CA VAL A 497 17.81 -5.90 9.07
C VAL A 497 17.22 -6.02 7.67
N TYR A 498 15.89 -6.12 7.58
CA TYR A 498 15.19 -6.17 6.30
C TYR A 498 13.78 -5.62 6.40
N ILE A 499 13.22 -5.23 5.24
CA ILE A 499 11.85 -4.78 5.07
C ILE A 499 11.22 -5.59 3.93
N ALA A 500 10.15 -6.31 4.21
CA ALA A 500 9.45 -7.19 3.27
C ALA A 500 7.96 -6.80 3.16
N PRO A 501 7.62 -5.76 2.36
CA PRO A 501 6.25 -5.31 2.18
C PRO A 501 5.53 -6.08 1.08
N SER A 502 4.23 -6.27 1.25
CA SER A 502 3.33 -6.83 0.25
C SER A 502 1.90 -6.31 0.44
N VAL A 503 1.01 -6.67 -0.48
CA VAL A 503 -0.40 -6.31 -0.45
C VAL A 503 -1.30 -7.52 -0.72
N TYR A 504 -2.53 -7.45 -0.22
CA TYR A 504 -3.59 -8.44 -0.49
C TYR A 504 -4.97 -7.77 -0.55
N GLY A 505 -5.99 -8.53 -0.94
CA GLY A 505 -7.37 -8.02 -1.11
C GLY A 505 -7.74 -7.59 -2.53
N HIS A 506 -6.90 -7.93 -3.52
CA HIS A 506 -7.18 -7.78 -4.95
C HIS A 506 -7.18 -9.14 -5.65
N SER A 507 -7.75 -9.21 -6.85
CA SER A 507 -8.09 -10.47 -7.53
C SER A 507 -6.93 -11.20 -8.22
N HIS A 508 -5.68 -10.76 -8.04
CA HIS A 508 -4.54 -11.49 -8.59
C HIS A 508 -4.13 -12.65 -7.66
N ALA A 509 -3.75 -13.76 -8.27
CA ALA A 509 -3.19 -14.90 -7.55
C ALA A 509 -1.71 -14.73 -7.22
N LEU A 510 -0.99 -13.87 -7.95
CA LEU A 510 0.42 -13.57 -7.73
C LEU A 510 0.68 -12.06 -7.73
N THR A 511 1.40 -11.61 -6.71
CA THR A 511 1.90 -10.25 -6.59
C THR A 511 3.40 -10.30 -6.30
N VAL A 512 4.18 -9.55 -7.08
CA VAL A 512 5.63 -9.46 -6.98
C VAL A 512 6.02 -8.07 -6.48
N HIS A 513 6.72 -8.01 -5.36
CA HIS A 513 7.28 -6.79 -4.80
C HIS A 513 8.80 -6.88 -4.74
N TYR A 514 9.47 -5.79 -5.09
CA TYR A 514 10.87 -5.56 -4.77
C TYR A 514 11.00 -4.37 -3.83
N GLN A 515 11.71 -4.55 -2.72
CA GLN A 515 12.01 -3.50 -1.76
C GLN A 515 13.52 -3.43 -1.53
N SER A 516 14.16 -2.32 -1.90
CA SER A 516 15.58 -2.15 -1.58
C SER A 516 15.77 -1.69 -0.14
N TYR A 517 16.85 -2.14 0.50
CA TYR A 517 17.30 -1.67 1.81
C TYR A 517 18.82 -1.79 1.88
N VAL A 518 19.51 -0.69 2.16
CA VAL A 518 20.99 -0.64 2.16
C VAL A 518 21.56 -1.19 0.85
N ASN A 519 22.17 -2.38 0.90
CA ASN A 519 22.79 -3.04 -0.25
C ASN A 519 22.10 -4.35 -0.65
N SER A 520 20.85 -4.53 -0.23
CA SER A 520 20.05 -5.68 -0.59
C SER A 520 18.73 -5.27 -1.24
N ILE A 521 18.13 -6.20 -1.97
CA ILE A 521 16.76 -6.12 -2.46
C ILE A 521 16.01 -7.30 -1.89
N LYS A 522 14.94 -7.05 -1.14
CA LYS A 522 14.00 -8.09 -0.75
C LYS A 522 12.98 -8.29 -1.88
N LEU A 523 12.99 -9.47 -2.49
CA LEU A 523 11.92 -9.97 -3.35
C LEU A 523 10.85 -10.57 -2.44
N VAL A 524 9.61 -10.08 -2.54
CA VAL A 524 8.48 -10.57 -1.76
C VAL A 524 7.38 -11.02 -2.73
N LEU A 525 6.89 -12.23 -2.54
CA LEU A 525 5.76 -12.77 -3.30
C LEU A 525 4.56 -12.90 -2.38
N ALA A 526 3.43 -12.30 -2.77
CA ALA A 526 2.12 -12.65 -2.25
C ALA A 526 1.44 -13.60 -3.24
N VAL A 527 1.18 -14.83 -2.81
CA VAL A 527 0.60 -15.87 -3.67
C VAL A 527 -0.68 -16.44 -3.09
N ASP A 528 -1.62 -16.81 -3.95
CA ASP A 528 -2.73 -17.69 -3.56
C ASP A 528 -2.16 -19.05 -3.14
N ASP A 529 -2.39 -19.40 -1.88
CA ASP A 529 -1.75 -20.55 -1.23
C ASP A 529 -2.10 -21.88 -1.91
N ALA A 530 -3.35 -22.00 -2.37
CA ALA A 530 -3.83 -23.20 -3.04
C ALA A 530 -3.27 -23.33 -4.46
N GLN A 531 -3.03 -22.22 -5.15
CA GLN A 531 -2.56 -22.22 -6.52
C GLN A 531 -1.03 -22.33 -6.65
N PHE A 532 -0.28 -21.80 -5.66
CA PHE A 532 1.19 -21.81 -5.64
C PHE A 532 1.73 -22.53 -4.40
N PRO A 533 1.49 -23.86 -4.27
CA PRO A 533 1.99 -24.63 -3.12
C PRO A 533 3.53 -24.66 -3.05
N ASP A 534 4.20 -24.47 -4.19
CA ASP A 534 5.65 -24.45 -4.41
C ASP A 534 6.21 -23.02 -4.51
N SER A 535 5.65 -22.10 -3.72
CA SER A 535 6.01 -20.67 -3.70
C SER A 535 7.50 -20.39 -3.38
N HIS A 536 8.11 -21.20 -2.52
CA HIS A 536 9.56 -21.13 -2.24
C HIS A 536 10.41 -21.49 -3.46
N GLN A 537 9.97 -22.46 -4.26
CA GLN A 537 10.65 -22.82 -5.51
C GLN A 537 10.53 -21.69 -6.56
N LEU A 538 9.40 -20.98 -6.57
CA LEU A 538 9.24 -19.78 -7.39
C LEU A 538 10.23 -18.67 -6.96
N LEU A 539 10.49 -18.49 -5.66
CA LEU A 539 11.55 -17.60 -5.19
C LEU A 539 12.96 -18.08 -5.63
N ASP A 540 13.22 -19.38 -5.55
CA ASP A 540 14.47 -19.98 -6.05
C ASP A 540 14.69 -19.65 -7.53
N ASP A 541 13.65 -19.76 -8.35
CA ASP A 541 13.74 -19.44 -9.78
C ASP A 541 14.13 -17.99 -10.04
N PHE A 542 13.61 -17.04 -9.26
CA PHE A 542 13.98 -15.63 -9.42
C PHE A 542 15.44 -15.38 -9.03
N ALA A 543 15.88 -15.96 -7.92
CA ALA A 543 17.27 -15.84 -7.47
C ALA A 543 18.24 -16.49 -8.47
N GLU A 544 17.91 -17.68 -8.95
CA GLU A 544 18.69 -18.41 -9.94
C GLU A 544 18.73 -17.67 -11.28
N SER A 545 17.61 -17.10 -11.72
CA SER A 545 17.56 -16.25 -12.90
C SER A 545 18.50 -15.04 -12.79
N LEU A 546 18.51 -14.34 -11.65
CA LEU A 546 19.46 -13.25 -11.44
C LEU A 546 20.91 -13.73 -11.49
N ARG A 547 21.22 -14.88 -10.87
CA ARG A 547 22.55 -15.49 -10.88
C ARG A 547 23.03 -15.77 -12.32
N LEU A 548 22.20 -16.43 -13.12
CA LEU A 548 22.51 -16.77 -14.52
C LEU A 548 22.68 -15.52 -15.39
N ILE A 549 21.82 -14.51 -15.21
CA ILE A 549 21.91 -13.23 -15.92
C ILE A 549 23.21 -12.51 -15.56
N ARG A 550 23.58 -12.47 -14.27
CA ARG A 550 24.82 -11.84 -13.80
C ARG A 550 26.05 -12.57 -14.34
N GLN A 551 26.04 -13.89 -14.39
CA GLN A 551 27.10 -14.69 -15.01
C GLN A 551 27.27 -14.37 -16.50
N ALA A 552 26.17 -14.38 -17.26
CA ALA A 552 26.19 -14.03 -18.69
C ALA A 552 26.63 -12.58 -18.94
N ALA A 553 26.32 -11.65 -18.04
CA ALA A 553 26.76 -10.27 -18.11
C ALA A 553 28.26 -10.11 -17.82
N SER A 554 28.86 -11.03 -17.07
CA SER A 554 30.28 -10.99 -16.70
C SER A 554 31.21 -11.54 -17.80
N THR A 555 30.68 -12.31 -18.74
CA THR A 555 31.41 -12.89 -19.87
C THR A 555 31.45 -11.98 -21.11
N ARG A 556 30.97 -10.75 -20.99
CA ARG A 556 30.99 -9.69 -22.02
C ARG A 556 31.97 -8.62 -21.62
#